data_AF-A0A936SVH0-F1
#
_entry.id   AF-A0A936SVH0-F1
#
_cell.length_a   1.000
_cell.length_b   1.000
_cell.length_c   1.000
_cell.angle_alpha   90.00
_cell.angle_beta   90.00
_cell.angle_gamma   90.00
#
_symmetry.space_group_name_H-M   'P 1'
#
loop_
_entity.id
_entity.type
_entity.pdbx_description
1 polymer ?
#
loop_
_entity_poly.entity_id
_entity_poly.type
_entity_poly.pdbx_seq_one_letter_code
_entity_poly.pdbx_strand_id
1 'polypeptide(L)' 'MQAKYSVMQSRRLFVLATFVALVGVACVKTRAPSVATNAPAPAFSLTDSAGKQVSLADLTANGPAVIAFYRGYW' A
#
# COMPACT_ATOMS: atom_id res chain seq x y z
N MET A 1 -46.30 -26.39 6.08
CA MET A 1 -44.82 -26.47 5.98
C MET A 1 -44.18 -25.10 5.65
N GLN A 2 -44.53 -24.02 6.36
CA GLN A 2 -44.06 -22.65 6.01
C GLN A 2 -43.13 -22.01 7.07
N ALA A 3 -43.17 -22.48 8.32
CA ALA A 3 -42.41 -21.86 9.41
C ALA A 3 -40.90 -22.15 9.40
N LYS A 4 -40.46 -23.25 8.75
CA LYS A 4 -39.04 -23.68 8.75
C LYS A 4 -38.14 -22.85 7.81
N TYR A 5 -38.71 -22.20 6.79
CA TYR A 5 -37.95 -21.43 5.79
C TYR A 5 -37.57 -20.02 6.27
N SER A 6 -38.40 -19.39 7.10
CA SER A 6 -38.16 -18.01 7.60
C SER A 6 -36.95 -17.89 8.54
N VAL A 7 -36.70 -18.91 9.37
CA VAL A 7 -35.56 -18.97 10.31
C VAL A 7 -34.24 -19.29 9.60
N MET A 8 -34.28 -20.03 8.48
CA MET A 8 -33.08 -20.37 7.70
C MET A 8 -32.63 -19.21 6.80
N GLN A 9 -33.58 -18.40 6.30
CA GLN A 9 -33.32 -17.22 5.47
C GLN A 9 -32.69 -16.08 6.28
N SER A 10 -33.10 -15.90 7.54
CA SER A 10 -32.53 -14.91 8.47
C SER A 10 -31.11 -15.26 8.92
N ARG A 11 -30.80 -16.54 9.21
CA ARG A 11 -29.43 -16.98 9.56
C ARG A 11 -28.43 -16.78 8.41
N ARG A 12 -28.84 -17.04 7.17
CA ARG A 12 -27.98 -16.84 5.98
C ARG A 12 -27.73 -15.37 5.69
N LEU A 13 -28.74 -14.50 5.88
CA LEU A 13 -28.58 -13.05 5.77
C LEU A 13 -27.63 -12.50 6.84
N PHE A 14 -27.71 -12.99 8.07
CA PHE A 14 -26.82 -12.57 9.17
C PHE A 14 -25.37 -12.98 8.92
N VAL A 15 -25.12 -14.20 8.42
CA VAL A 15 -23.76 -14.69 8.11
C VAL A 15 -23.14 -13.93 6.92
N LEU A 16 -23.94 -13.56 5.91
CA LEU A 16 -23.44 -12.74 4.80
C LEU A 16 -23.12 -11.30 5.25
N ALA A 17 -23.98 -10.72 6.09
CA ALA A 17 -23.79 -9.35 6.60
C ALA A 17 -22.55 -9.22 7.49
N THR A 18 -22.25 -10.23 8.33
CA THR A 18 -21.01 -10.24 9.13
C THR A 18 -19.76 -10.46 8.27
N PHE A 19 -19.83 -11.26 7.21
CA PHE A 19 -18.68 -11.45 6.30
C PHE A 19 -18.32 -10.17 5.54
N VAL A 20 -19.32 -9.40 5.08
CA VAL A 20 -19.11 -8.09 4.42
C VAL A 20 -18.55 -7.05 5.41
N ALA A 21 -19.03 -7.04 6.65
CA ALA A 21 -18.53 -6.12 7.68
C ALA A 21 -17.06 -6.41 8.08
N LEU A 22 -16.59 -7.66 8.00
CA LEU A 22 -15.22 -8.02 8.35
C LEU A 22 -14.18 -7.65 7.28
N VAL A 23 -14.60 -7.56 6.01
CA VAL A 23 -13.69 -7.26 4.87
C VAL A 23 -13.50 -5.74 4.67
N GLY A 24 -14.40 -4.91 5.19
CA GLY A 24 -14.46 -3.48 4.87
C GLY A 24 -13.52 -2.52 5.63
N VAL A 25 -12.72 -2.97 6.59
CA VAL A 25 -12.02 -2.06 7.54
C VAL A 25 -10.48 -2.08 7.40
N ALA A 26 -9.94 -2.63 6.32
CA ALA A 26 -8.53 -2.43 6.01
C ALA A 26 -8.31 -0.99 5.52
N CYS A 27 -8.04 -0.07 6.45
CA CYS A 27 -7.53 1.26 6.12
C CYS A 27 -6.17 1.08 5.42
N VAL A 28 -6.17 1.13 4.09
CA VAL A 28 -4.93 1.11 3.30
C VAL A 28 -4.16 2.37 3.67
N LYS A 29 -3.13 2.23 4.49
CA LYS A 29 -2.23 3.33 4.84
C LYS A 29 -1.37 3.64 3.62
N THR A 30 -1.87 4.49 2.75
CA THR A 30 -1.24 4.86 1.46
C THR A 30 -0.02 5.78 1.63
N ARG A 31 0.37 6.11 2.86
CA ARG A 31 1.42 7.10 3.14
C ARG A 31 2.34 6.61 4.25
N ALA A 32 3.64 6.63 3.96
CA ALA A 32 4.69 6.55 4.97
C ALA A 32 4.85 7.90 5.69
N PRO A 33 5.45 7.93 6.90
CA PRO A 33 5.82 9.17 7.57
C PRO A 33 6.70 10.05 6.68
N SER A 34 6.53 11.37 6.79
CA SER A 34 7.43 12.33 6.15
C SER A 34 8.82 12.28 6.80
N VAL A 35 9.87 12.41 5.98
CA VAL A 35 11.25 12.53 6.46
C VAL A 35 11.45 13.94 7.05
N ALA A 36 12.06 14.03 8.23
CA ALA A 36 12.37 15.31 8.86
C ALA A 36 13.52 16.03 8.14
N THR A 37 13.52 17.36 8.17
CA THR A 37 14.64 18.18 7.67
C THR A 37 15.92 17.78 8.42
N ASN A 38 16.99 17.46 7.69
CA ASN A 38 18.29 16.95 8.16
C ASN A 38 18.35 15.48 8.62
N ALA A 39 17.25 14.73 8.53
CA ALA A 39 17.34 13.28 8.68
C ALA A 39 18.07 12.66 7.47
N PRO A 40 18.85 11.57 7.66
CA PRO A 40 19.43 10.82 6.55
C PRO A 40 18.34 10.42 5.54
N ALA A 41 18.63 10.57 4.26
CA ALA A 41 17.71 10.13 3.21
C ALA A 41 17.48 8.61 3.32
N PRO A 42 16.23 8.12 3.20
CA PRO A 42 15.96 6.69 3.21
C PRO A 42 16.72 5.97 2.09
N ALA A 43 17.26 4.80 2.41
CA ALA A 43 17.86 3.95 1.39
C ALA A 43 16.79 3.51 0.37
N PHE A 44 17.18 3.50 -0.90
CA PHE A 44 16.40 2.88 -1.97
C PHE A 44 17.29 2.03 -2.84
N SER A 45 16.66 1.06 -3.51
CA SER A 45 17.25 0.26 -4.57
C SER A 45 16.17 0.08 -5.62
N LEU A 46 16.33 0.75 -6.76
CA LEU A 46 15.34 0.82 -7.83
C LEU A 46 15.98 0.44 -9.15
N THR A 47 15.17 -0.07 -10.06
CA THR A 47 15.58 -0.32 -11.43
C THR A 47 15.40 0.96 -12.25
N ASP A 48 16.42 1.37 -13.00
CA ASP A 48 16.33 2.50 -13.92
C ASP A 48 15.58 2.14 -15.22
N SER A 49 15.44 3.09 -16.13
CA SER A 49 14.74 2.89 -17.41
C SER A 49 15.40 1.89 -18.35
N ALA A 50 16.69 1.57 -18.14
CA ALA A 50 17.44 0.59 -18.92
C ALA A 50 17.46 -0.79 -18.26
N GLY A 51 16.79 -0.98 -17.12
CA GLY A 51 16.79 -2.24 -16.38
C GLY A 51 17.96 -2.39 -15.40
N LYS A 52 18.80 -1.38 -15.23
CA LYS A 52 19.95 -1.44 -14.31
C LYS A 52 19.51 -1.12 -12.89
N GLN A 53 20.06 -1.85 -11.92
CA GLN A 53 19.84 -1.56 -10.51
C GLN A 53 20.63 -0.31 -10.08
N VAL A 54 19.96 0.61 -9.38
CA VAL A 54 20.52 1.85 -8.86
C VAL A 54 20.13 2.00 -7.39
N SER A 55 21.12 2.24 -6.53
CA SER A 55 20.90 2.52 -5.11
C SER A 55 21.35 3.92 -4.69
N LEU A 56 20.79 4.43 -3.59
CA LEU A 56 21.25 5.69 -3.01
C LEU A 56 22.74 5.64 -2.62
N ALA A 57 23.22 4.49 -2.16
CA ALA A 57 24.62 4.31 -1.78
C ALA A 57 25.55 4.48 -2.99
N ASP A 58 25.20 3.87 -4.12
CA ASP A 58 26.01 3.97 -5.35
C ASP A 58 26.05 5.39 -5.91
N LEU A 59 24.91 6.12 -5.83
CA LEU A 59 24.83 7.51 -6.27
C LEU A 59 25.68 8.42 -5.38
N THR A 60 25.60 8.23 -4.06
CA THR A 60 26.29 9.09 -3.09
C THR A 60 27.78 8.79 -2.93
N ALA A 61 28.23 7.59 -3.34
CA ALA A 61 29.65 7.23 -3.41
C ALA A 61 30.48 8.17 -4.31
N ASN A 62 29.83 8.80 -5.29
CA ASN A 62 30.48 9.70 -6.26
C ASN A 62 30.22 11.19 -5.98
N GLY A 63 29.53 11.54 -4.88
CA GLY A 63 29.19 12.92 -4.51
C GLY A 63 27.72 13.11 -4.13
N PRO A 64 27.27 14.35 -3.88
CA PRO A 64 25.88 14.63 -3.51
C PRO A 64 24.89 14.20 -4.60
N ALA A 65 23.75 13.62 -4.18
CA ALA A 65 22.67 13.24 -5.08
C ALA A 65 21.45 14.18 -4.91
N VAL A 66 20.83 14.55 -6.03
CA VAL A 66 19.56 15.29 -6.05
C VAL A 66 18.45 14.32 -6.49
N ILE A 67 17.39 14.22 -5.70
CA ILE A 67 16.25 13.34 -5.97
C ILE A 67 15.05 14.18 -6.38
N ALA A 68 14.51 13.92 -7.57
CA ALA A 68 13.27 14.52 -8.05
C ALA A 68 12.17 13.46 -8.14
N PHE A 69 11.05 13.70 -7.47
CA PHE A 69 9.88 12.84 -7.55
C PHE A 69 9.00 13.29 -8.73
N TYR A 70 8.93 12.46 -9.77
CA TYR A 70 8.04 12.67 -10.91
C TYR A 70 6.82 11.77 -10.80
N ARG A 71 5.63 12.30 -11.09
CA ARG A 71 4.38 11.53 -11.19
C ARG A 71 3.82 11.70 -12.59
N GLY A 72 3.91 10.64 -13.40
CA GLY A 72 3.39 10.62 -14.76
C GLY A 72 4.14 9.63 -15.63
N TYR A 73 3.65 9.45 -16.85
CA TYR A 73 4.42 8.85 -17.95
C TYR A 73 4.91 9.99 -18.84
N TRP A 74 6.11 9.85 -19.39
CA TRP A 74 6.57 10.68 -20.50
C TRP A 74 6.08 10.09 -21.82
#